data_AF-R7J8Z8-F1
#
_entry.id   AF-R7J8Z8-F1
#
_cell.length_a   1.000
_cell.length_b   1.000
_cell.length_c   1.000
_cell.angle_alpha   90.00
_cell.angle_beta   90.00
_cell.angle_gamma   90.00
#
_symmetry.space_group_name_H-M   'P 1'
#
loop_
_entity.id
_entity.type
_entity.pdbx_description
1 polymer ?
#
loop_
_entity_poly.entity_id
_entity_poly.type
_entity_poly.pdbx_seq_one_letter_code
_entity_poly.pdbx_strand_id
1 'polypeptide(L)'
;MKIEDNNLKNKLKENPFSTPEGYLEGLTDRIMKQIPEETHVPEAQQVSLLDRLRPFLYMAAMFAGLGLFFKTIARFDSSHTDGRDTTSLLVRSSIPADSKMIAIEASYDEDEEFLHYLENQYTDALIQESLDGEDQIK
;
A
#
# COMPACT_ATOMS: atom_id res chain seq x y z
N MET A 1 -24.66 16.22 -67.63
CA MET A 1 -23.21 16.28 -67.37
C MET A 1 -22.72 14.84 -67.31
N LYS A 2 -21.89 14.40 -68.27
CA LYS A 2 -21.38 13.02 -68.31
C LYS A 2 -20.19 12.94 -67.36
N ILE A 3 -20.25 12.05 -66.38
CA ILE A 3 -19.17 11.85 -65.42
C ILE A 3 -18.23 10.83 -66.06
N GLU A 4 -17.02 11.27 -66.39
CA GLU A 4 -15.99 10.43 -66.97
C GLU A 4 -15.44 9.49 -65.89
N ASP A 5 -15.56 8.19 -66.13
CA ASP A 5 -15.03 7.13 -65.27
C ASP A 5 -13.50 7.19 -65.27
N ASN A 6 -12.96 7.91 -64.28
CA ASN A 6 -11.53 8.13 -64.13
C ASN A 6 -10.82 6.84 -63.71
N ASN A 7 -9.73 6.51 -64.41
CA ASN A 7 -8.84 5.35 -64.25
C ASN A 7 -8.10 5.26 -62.89
N LEU A 8 -8.61 5.90 -61.84
CA LEU A 8 -8.05 5.96 -60.49
C LEU A 8 -7.90 4.57 -59.86
N LYS A 9 -8.85 3.66 -60.12
CA LYS A 9 -8.81 2.28 -59.61
C LYS A 9 -7.61 1.48 -60.13
N ASN A 10 -7.14 1.79 -61.34
CA ASN A 10 -5.99 1.10 -61.94
C ASN A 10 -4.65 1.66 -61.42
N LYS A 11 -4.61 2.93 -60.99
CA LYS A 11 -3.42 3.58 -60.43
C LYS A 11 -3.20 3.32 -58.94
N LEU A 12 -4.24 2.94 -58.20
CA LEU A 12 -4.13 2.54 -56.78
C LEU A 12 -3.68 1.08 -56.58
N LYS A 13 -3.57 0.30 -57.66
CA LYS A 13 -3.25 -1.13 -57.56
C LYS A 13 -1.80 -1.38 -57.13
N GLU A 14 -0.91 -0.45 -57.44
CA GLU A 14 0.50 -0.52 -57.07
C GLU A 14 0.71 0.31 -55.81
N ASN A 15 1.02 -0.37 -54.70
CA ASN A 15 1.33 0.29 -53.45
C ASN A 15 2.67 1.03 -53.60
N PRO A 16 2.71 2.38 -53.54
CA PRO A 16 3.95 3.14 -53.63
C PRO A 16 4.83 2.97 -52.38
N PHE A 17 4.28 2.42 -51.30
CA PHE A 17 4.99 2.09 -50.06
C PHE A 17 5.29 0.58 -50.03
N SER A 18 6.15 0.13 -50.94
CA SER A 18 6.73 -1.21 -50.86
C SER A 18 8.12 -1.13 -50.25
N THR A 19 8.42 -2.06 -49.35
CA THR A 19 9.78 -2.18 -48.82
C THR A 19 10.70 -2.76 -49.90
N PRO A 20 11.97 -2.32 -49.97
CA PRO A 20 12.97 -2.96 -50.83
C PRO A 20 13.14 -4.44 -50.45
N GLU A 21 13.46 -5.29 -51.43
CA GLU A 21 13.74 -6.70 -51.17
C GLU A 21 14.89 -6.84 -50.16
N GLY A 22 14.70 -7.67 -49.14
CA GLY A 22 15.67 -7.90 -48.07
C GLY A 22 15.72 -6.83 -46.97
N TYR A 23 14.95 -5.73 -47.03
CA TYR A 23 15.02 -4.66 -46.01
C TYR A 23 14.62 -5.13 -44.59
N LEU A 24 13.64 -6.02 -44.50
CA LEU A 24 13.19 -6.61 -43.24
C LEU A 24 13.88 -7.95 -42.93
N GLU A 25 14.82 -8.39 -43.77
CA GLU A 25 15.57 -9.63 -43.57
C GLU A 25 16.49 -9.47 -42.33
N GLY A 26 16.30 -10.33 -41.34
CA GLY A 26 17.06 -10.27 -40.08
C GLY A 26 16.66 -9.12 -39.14
N LEU A 27 15.57 -8.38 -39.40
CA LEU A 27 15.06 -7.38 -38.46
C LEU A 27 14.72 -8.03 -37.11
N THR A 28 14.07 -9.18 -37.13
CA THR A 28 13.72 -9.94 -35.92
C THR A 28 14.96 -10.30 -35.11
N ASP A 29 16.02 -10.79 -35.74
CA ASP A 29 17.27 -11.14 -35.06
C ASP A 29 17.95 -9.91 -34.46
N ARG A 30 17.89 -8.77 -35.17
CA ARG A 30 18.42 -7.50 -34.69
C ARG A 30 17.62 -6.96 -33.50
N ILE A 31 16.30 -7.06 -33.54
CA ILE A 31 15.41 -6.71 -32.42
C ILE A 31 15.72 -7.62 -31.23
N MET A 32 15.75 -8.94 -31.43
CA MET A 32 16.05 -9.91 -30.36
C MET A 32 17.43 -9.70 -29.75
N LYS A 33 18.45 -9.36 -30.55
CA LYS A 33 19.78 -9.02 -30.07
C LYS A 33 19.82 -7.73 -29.25
N GLN A 34 18.91 -6.80 -29.52
CA GLN A 34 18.83 -5.50 -28.83
C GLN A 34 17.91 -5.55 -27.61
N ILE A 35 16.97 -6.50 -27.55
CA ILE A 35 16.29 -6.85 -26.32
C ILE A 35 17.40 -7.33 -25.38
N PRO A 36 17.65 -6.63 -24.25
CA PRO A 36 18.54 -7.15 -23.24
C PRO A 36 18.05 -8.57 -22.92
N GLU A 37 18.90 -9.58 -23.10
CA GLU A 37 18.62 -10.89 -22.51
C GLU A 37 18.31 -10.57 -21.06
N GLU A 38 17.04 -10.75 -20.67
CA GLU A 38 16.50 -10.40 -19.36
C GLU A 38 17.59 -10.73 -18.35
N THR A 39 18.26 -9.67 -17.87
CA THR A 39 19.30 -9.71 -16.86
C THR A 39 18.88 -10.80 -15.92
N HIS A 40 19.61 -11.92 -15.90
CA HIS A 40 19.33 -13.07 -15.05
C HIS A 40 18.67 -12.54 -13.80
N VAL A 41 17.33 -12.63 -13.74
CA VAL A 41 16.57 -12.16 -12.59
C VAL A 41 17.23 -12.95 -11.49
N PRO A 42 18.00 -12.32 -10.58
CA PRO A 42 18.89 -13.05 -9.68
C PRO A 42 18.00 -14.08 -9.03
N GLU A 43 18.27 -15.36 -9.34
CA GLU A 43 17.32 -16.46 -9.14
C GLU A 43 16.61 -16.19 -7.83
N ALA A 44 15.30 -15.92 -7.91
CA ALA A 44 14.49 -15.48 -6.79
C ALA A 44 14.88 -16.36 -5.61
N GLN A 45 15.73 -15.79 -4.74
CA GLN A 45 16.48 -16.56 -3.77
C GLN A 45 15.41 -17.16 -2.90
N GLN A 46 15.14 -18.45 -3.09
CA GLN A 46 14.02 -19.11 -2.43
C GLN A 46 14.30 -18.94 -0.96
N VAL A 47 13.60 -17.97 -0.36
CA VAL A 47 13.86 -17.54 1.00
C VAL A 47 13.77 -18.80 1.82
N SER A 48 14.91 -19.20 2.35
CA SER A 48 14.98 -20.43 3.12
C SER A 48 13.99 -20.25 4.26
N LEU A 49 13.18 -21.27 4.56
CA LEU A 49 12.21 -21.15 5.66
C LEU A 49 12.89 -20.74 6.98
N LEU A 50 14.19 -20.98 7.09
CA LEU A 50 15.07 -20.51 8.17
C LEU A 50 15.26 -18.99 8.19
N ASP A 51 15.34 -18.31 7.04
CA ASP A 51 15.43 -16.84 6.96
C ASP A 51 14.20 -16.17 7.55
N ARG A 52 13.04 -16.82 7.44
CA ARG A 52 11.79 -16.36 8.06
C ARG A 52 11.73 -16.64 9.57
N LEU A 53 12.44 -17.65 10.07
CA LEU A 53 12.51 -17.95 11.51
C LEU A 53 13.55 -17.12 12.27
N ARG A 54 14.58 -16.59 11.58
CA ARG A 54 15.57 -15.67 12.18
C ARG A 54 14.93 -14.56 13.02
N PRO A 55 13.95 -13.78 12.53
CA PRO A 55 13.29 -12.75 13.33
C PRO A 55 12.51 -13.31 14.53
N PHE A 56 11.84 -14.47 14.38
CA PHE A 56 11.11 -15.09 15.50
C PHE A 56 12.03 -15.57 16.62
N LEU A 57 13.23 -16.05 16.29
CA LEU A 57 14.21 -16.47 17.29
C LEU A 57 14.71 -15.29 18.13
N TYR A 58 14.90 -14.11 17.53
CA TYR A 58 15.20 -12.88 18.28
C TYR A 58 14.05 -12.48 19.20
N MET A 59 12.80 -12.57 18.72
CA MET A 59 11.62 -12.29 19.56
C MET A 59 11.53 -13.28 20.73
N ALA A 60 11.72 -14.58 20.47
CA ALA A 60 11.72 -15.61 21.50
C ALA A 60 12.80 -15.35 22.58
N ALA A 61 14.00 -14.94 22.17
CA ALA A 61 15.08 -14.58 23.10
C ALA A 61 14.72 -13.36 23.96
N MET A 62 14.09 -12.33 23.37
CA MET A 62 13.62 -11.14 24.10
C MET A 62 12.51 -11.49 25.10
N PHE A 63 11.52 -12.28 24.69
CA PHE A 63 10.45 -12.76 25.58
C PHE A 63 10.99 -13.65 26.69
N ALA A 64 11.94 -14.54 26.39
CA ALA A 64 12.60 -15.35 27.40
C ALA A 64 13.42 -14.49 28.36
N GLY A 65 14.20 -13.52 27.87
CA GLY A 65 15.00 -12.60 28.68
C GLY A 65 14.14 -11.75 29.62
N LEU A 66 13.11 -11.09 29.10
CA LEU A 66 12.16 -10.31 29.90
C LEU A 66 11.36 -11.20 30.85
N GLY A 67 10.89 -12.37 30.39
CA GLY A 67 10.17 -13.33 31.20
C GLY A 67 11.00 -13.86 32.36
N LEU A 68 12.30 -14.14 32.16
CA LEU A 68 13.22 -14.54 33.23
C LEU A 68 13.54 -13.39 34.17
N PHE A 69 13.68 -12.17 33.64
CA PHE A 69 13.86 -10.96 34.43
C PHE A 69 12.67 -10.72 35.37
N PHE A 70 11.44 -10.79 34.87
CA PHE A 70 10.23 -10.73 35.69
C PHE A 70 10.11 -11.94 36.63
N LYS A 71 10.39 -13.16 36.18
CA LYS A 71 10.33 -14.37 37.02
C LYS A 71 11.28 -14.28 38.22
N THR A 72 12.48 -13.77 38.02
CA THR A 72 13.47 -13.63 39.08
C THR A 72 13.09 -12.49 40.02
N ILE A 73 12.81 -11.30 39.51
CA ILE A 73 12.44 -10.14 40.33
C ILE A 73 11.11 -10.37 41.06
N ALA A 74 10.06 -10.84 40.38
CA ALA A 74 8.78 -11.15 41.01
C ALA A 74 8.86 -12.33 42.00
N ARG A 75 9.82 -13.24 41.86
CA ARG A 75 10.08 -14.28 42.87
C ARG A 75 10.76 -13.74 44.13
N PHE A 76 11.55 -12.67 44.01
CA PHE A 76 12.07 -11.95 45.18
C PHE A 76 11.00 -11.04 45.80
N ASP A 77 10.18 -10.36 44.99
CA ASP A 77 9.13 -9.44 45.46
C ASP A 77 7.92 -10.18 46.10
N SER A 78 7.56 -11.38 45.61
CA SER A 78 6.51 -12.22 46.24
C SER A 78 6.93 -12.87 47.57
N SER A 79 8.16 -12.66 48.04
CA SER A 79 8.54 -12.97 49.43
C SER A 79 8.22 -11.84 50.42
N HIS A 80 7.65 -10.73 49.95
CA HIS A 80 7.28 -9.58 50.78
C HIS A 80 5.93 -8.96 50.40
N THR A 81 4.92 -9.78 50.11
CA THR A 81 3.53 -9.28 50.00
C THR A 81 2.63 -10.00 50.97
N ASP A 82 2.83 -9.75 52.27
CA ASP A 82 1.81 -9.99 53.29
C ASP A 82 1.35 -8.63 53.83
N GLY A 83 0.38 -8.05 53.12
CA GLY A 83 -0.43 -6.91 53.56
C GLY A 83 0.24 -5.52 53.55
N ARG A 84 -0.60 -4.50 53.27
CA ARG A 84 -0.40 -3.06 53.54
C ARG A 84 0.57 -2.34 52.57
N ASP A 85 0.26 -1.22 51.91
CA ASP A 85 -0.85 -0.27 51.96
C ASP A 85 -0.97 0.39 50.58
N THR A 86 -2.17 0.38 50.01
CA THR A 86 -2.52 1.17 48.82
C THR A 86 -2.72 2.63 49.21
N THR A 87 -1.64 3.39 49.36
CA THR A 87 -1.71 4.85 49.42
C THR A 87 -0.91 5.47 48.27
N SER A 88 -1.30 5.11 47.06
CA SER A 88 -1.00 5.91 45.87
C SER A 88 -2.26 6.69 45.54
N LEU A 89 -2.10 8.01 45.36
CA LEU A 89 -3.15 9.01 45.14
C LEU A 89 -3.87 8.78 43.80
N LEU A 90 -4.69 7.73 43.73
CA LEU A 90 -5.64 7.54 42.64
C LEU A 90 -6.79 8.54 42.84
N VAL A 91 -6.80 9.61 42.04
CA VAL A 91 -8.00 10.45 41.86
C VAL A 91 -9.06 9.56 41.22
N ARG A 92 -9.92 8.99 42.06
CA ARG A 92 -11.07 8.19 41.64
C ARG A 92 -12.14 9.15 41.16
N SER A 93 -12.16 9.47 39.86
CA SER A 93 -13.39 9.95 39.24
C SER A 93 -14.37 8.78 39.23
N SER A 94 -15.34 8.82 40.15
CA SER A 94 -16.45 7.87 40.15
C SER A 94 -17.44 8.29 39.05
N ILE A 95 -17.10 7.96 37.80
CA ILE A 95 -18.07 8.01 36.72
C ILE A 95 -18.88 6.70 36.82
N PRO A 96 -20.19 6.74 37.12
CA PRO A 96 -21.01 5.53 37.16
C PRO A 96 -20.94 4.81 35.80
N ALA A 97 -21.05 3.48 35.79
CA ALA A 97 -20.85 2.67 34.59
C ALA A 97 -21.74 3.12 33.41
N ASP A 98 -22.94 3.65 33.68
CA ASP A 98 -23.82 4.27 32.67
C ASP A 98 -23.18 5.50 32.01
N SER A 99 -22.52 6.36 32.78
CA SER A 99 -21.86 7.55 32.26
C SER A 99 -20.55 7.23 31.52
N LYS A 100 -19.95 6.05 31.74
CA LYS A 100 -18.80 5.61 30.93
C LYS A 100 -19.24 5.21 29.53
N MET A 101 -20.42 4.60 29.38
CA MET A 101 -21.00 4.33 28.06
C MET A 101 -21.36 5.63 27.34
N ILE A 102 -21.99 6.58 28.05
CA ILE A 102 -22.33 7.90 27.50
C ILE A 102 -21.08 8.71 27.13
N ALA A 103 -20.01 8.68 27.94
CA ALA A 103 -18.76 9.37 27.61
C ALA A 103 -18.05 8.74 26.41
N ILE A 104 -18.16 7.43 26.25
CA ILE A 104 -17.63 6.72 25.09
C ILE A 104 -18.46 7.06 23.83
N GLU A 105 -19.80 7.04 23.93
CA GLU A 105 -20.71 7.39 22.84
C GLU A 105 -20.55 8.84 22.39
N ALA A 106 -20.43 9.77 23.35
CA ALA A 106 -20.11 11.17 23.08
C ALA A 106 -18.73 11.36 22.40
N SER A 107 -17.74 10.52 22.72
CA SER A 107 -16.45 10.56 22.01
C SER A 107 -16.54 10.04 20.58
N TYR A 108 -17.38 9.03 20.32
CA TYR A 108 -17.61 8.54 18.95
C TYR A 108 -18.35 9.58 18.09
N ASP A 109 -19.34 10.28 18.64
CA ASP A 109 -20.08 11.34 17.92
C ASP A 109 -19.17 12.53 17.55
N GLU A 110 -18.27 12.92 18.45
CA GLU A 110 -17.30 14.01 18.22
C GLU A 110 -16.25 13.61 17.16
N ASP A 111 -15.84 12.33 17.15
CA ASP A 111 -14.94 11.76 16.14
C ASP A 111 -15.61 11.68 14.75
N GLU A 112 -16.91 11.37 14.65
CA GLU A 112 -17.67 11.34 13.38
C GLU A 112 -17.83 12.74 12.77
N GLU A 113 -18.09 13.78 13.60
CA GLU A 113 -18.16 15.16 13.12
C GLU A 113 -16.79 15.63 12.58
N PHE A 114 -15.70 15.21 13.22
CA PHE A 114 -14.34 15.47 12.74
C PHE A 114 -14.03 14.74 11.43
N LEU A 115 -14.43 13.46 11.29
CA LEU A 115 -14.27 12.70 10.06
C LEU A 115 -15.05 13.32 8.90
N HIS A 116 -16.29 13.75 9.13
CA HIS A 116 -17.12 14.42 8.13
C HIS A 116 -16.56 15.80 7.72
N TYR A 117 -15.96 16.54 8.66
CA TYR A 117 -15.26 17.79 8.33
C TYR A 117 -14.07 17.55 7.40
N LEU A 118 -13.25 16.53 7.70
CA LEU A 118 -12.13 16.15 6.83
C LEU A 118 -12.64 15.71 5.45
N GLU A 119 -13.69 14.87 5.40
CA GLU A 119 -14.29 14.43 4.15
C GLU A 119 -14.73 15.62 3.28
N ASN A 120 -15.43 16.61 3.85
CA ASN A 120 -15.86 17.81 3.13
C ASN A 120 -14.67 18.64 2.62
N GLN A 121 -13.59 18.72 3.38
CA GLN A 121 -12.38 19.42 2.94
C GLN A 121 -11.69 18.72 1.76
N TYR A 122 -11.68 17.39 1.74
CA TYR A 122 -11.07 16.60 0.66
C TYR A 122 -12.00 16.47 -0.56
N THR A 123 -13.31 16.39 -0.37
CA THR A 123 -14.26 16.34 -1.49
C THR A 123 -14.26 17.65 -2.27
N ASP A 124 -14.18 18.81 -1.60
CA ASP A 124 -14.02 20.10 -2.29
C ASP A 124 -12.73 20.15 -3.13
N ALA A 125 -11.62 19.62 -2.61
CA ALA A 125 -10.35 19.56 -3.34
C ALA A 125 -10.42 18.60 -4.54
N LEU A 126 -11.05 17.44 -4.39
CA LEU A 126 -11.27 16.45 -5.47
C LEU A 126 -12.22 16.99 -6.55
N ILE A 127 -13.27 17.71 -6.15
CA ILE A 127 -14.20 18.35 -7.07
C ILE A 127 -13.47 19.46 -7.85
N GLN A 128 -12.65 20.28 -7.19
CA GLN A 128 -11.84 21.30 -7.88
C GLN A 128 -10.84 20.69 -8.86
N GLU A 129 -10.15 19.60 -8.51
CA GLU A 129 -9.24 18.89 -9.41
C GLU A 129 -9.98 18.31 -10.63
N SER A 130 -11.20 17.78 -10.44
CA SER A 130 -12.02 17.27 -11.54
C SER A 130 -12.53 18.37 -12.48
N LEU A 131 -12.81 19.58 -11.96
CA LEU A 131 -13.24 20.74 -12.74
C LEU A 131 -12.08 21.37 -13.52
N ASP A 132 -10.89 21.47 -12.92
CA ASP A 132 -9.68 21.99 -13.57
C ASP A 132 -9.13 21.00 -14.63
N GLY A 133 -9.45 19.71 -14.48
CA GLY A 133 -9.16 18.65 -15.46
C GLY A 133 -10.10 18.62 -16.68
N GLU A 134 -11.35 19.09 -16.57
CA GLU A 134 -12.29 19.14 -17.70
C GLU A 134 -12.04 20.32 -18.65
N ASP A 135 -11.50 21.44 -18.17
CA ASP A 135 -11.20 22.61 -19.02
C ASP A 135 -9.99 22.40 -19.97
N GLN A 136 -9.24 21.30 -19.82
CA GLN A 136 -8.13 20.93 -20.71
C GLN A 136 -8.55 20.00 -21.87
N ILE A 137 -9.84 19.65 -21.97
CA ILE A 137 -10.41 18.88 -23.09
C ILE A 137 -11.46 19.74 -23.83
N LYS A 138 -11.03 20.87 -24.40
CA LYS A 138 -11.76 21.52 -25.50
C LYS A 138 -10.85 22.24 -26.47
#